data_AF-A0A1W1URI4-F1
#
_entry.id   AF-A0A1W1URI4-F1
#
_cell.length_a   1.000
_cell.length_b   1.000
_cell.length_c   1.000
_cell.angle_alpha   90.00
_cell.angle_beta   90.00
_cell.angle_gamma   90.00
#
_symmetry.space_group_name_H-M   'P 1'
#
loop_
_entity.id
_entity.type
_entity.pdbx_description
1 polymer ?
#
loop_
_entity_poly.entity_id
_entity_poly.type
_entity_poly.pdbx_seq_one_letter_code
_entity_poly.pdbx_strand_id
1 'polypeptide(L)' 'MADNALLPLDVVIPCYNAEKTLQRAVDSVLNQSAVHRLYLIDDGSQDRTWQLIQQLAARSGRISALQMTLTKTKP' A
#
# COMPACT_ATOMS: atom_id res chain seq x y z
N MET A 1 24.93 -0.02 -25.67
CA MET A 1 23.67 0.55 -25.14
C MET A 1 23.50 -0.05 -23.76
N ALA A 2 23.60 0.76 -22.70
CA ALA A 2 23.45 0.23 -21.34
C ALA A 2 22.05 -0.36 -21.22
N ASP A 3 22.00 -1.64 -20.83
CA ASP A 3 20.77 -2.29 -20.41
C ASP A 3 20.27 -1.52 -19.19
N ASN A 4 19.35 -0.58 -19.41
CA ASN A 4 18.76 0.21 -18.34
C ASN A 4 17.70 -0.65 -17.67
N ALA A 5 18.15 -1.74 -17.04
CA ALA A 5 17.32 -2.55 -16.17
C ALA A 5 16.77 -1.61 -15.11
N LEU A 6 15.46 -1.34 -15.19
CA LEU A 6 14.79 -0.54 -14.17
C LEU A 6 14.98 -1.27 -12.85
N LEU A 7 15.65 -0.63 -11.91
CA LEU A 7 15.82 -1.17 -10.58
C LEU A 7 14.42 -1.38 -9.98
N PRO A 8 14.08 -2.59 -9.52
CA PRO A 8 12.76 -2.85 -8.95
C PRO A 8 12.55 -1.96 -7.72
N LEU A 9 11.45 -1.20 -7.72
CA LEU A 9 11.09 -0.28 -6.66
C LEU A 9 9.96 -0.87 -5.81
N ASP A 10 10.23 -1.05 -4.53
CA ASP A 10 9.20 -1.36 -3.55
C ASP A 10 8.67 -0.05 -2.93
N VAL A 11 7.34 0.12 -2.91
CA VAL A 11 6.67 1.35 -2.46
C VAL A 11 5.86 1.08 -1.20
N VAL A 12 5.90 2.00 -0.24
CA VAL A 12 5.08 1.95 0.97
C VAL A 12 4.14 3.15 1.00
N ILE A 13 2.84 2.92 1.22
CA ILE A 13 1.84 3.96 1.44
C ILE A 13 1.24 3.78 2.84
N PRO A 14 1.62 4.61 3.82
CA PRO A 14 0.89 4.67 5.09
C PRO A 14 -0.48 5.31 4.85
N CYS A 15 -1.50 4.76 5.49
CA CYS A 15 -2.89 5.10 5.29
C CYS A 15 -3.55 5.37 6.64
N TYR A 16 -4.11 6.57 6.81
CA TYR A 16 -4.98 6.93 7.94
C TYR A 16 -6.15 7.73 7.41
N ASN A 17 -7.37 7.19 7.54
CA ASN A 17 -8.60 7.80 7.02
C ASN A 17 -8.52 8.24 5.54
N ALA A 18 -7.99 7.34 4.70
CA ALA A 18 -7.69 7.55 3.30
C ALA A 18 -8.75 6.98 2.32
N GLU A 19 -9.96 6.61 2.79
CA GLU A 19 -11.00 5.96 1.97
C GLU A 19 -11.23 6.67 0.62
N LYS A 20 -11.20 8.01 0.62
CA LYS A 20 -11.49 8.84 -0.56
C LYS A 20 -10.33 8.98 -1.55
N THR A 21 -9.10 8.72 -1.12
CA THR A 21 -7.88 9.03 -1.90
C THR A 21 -7.03 7.80 -2.21
N LEU A 22 -7.19 6.72 -1.44
CA LEU A 22 -6.36 5.53 -1.53
C LEU A 22 -6.38 4.90 -2.92
N GLN A 23 -7.55 4.71 -3.54
CA GLN A 23 -7.66 4.11 -4.87
C GLN A 23 -6.82 4.87 -5.90
N ARG A 24 -6.97 6.20 -5.96
CA ARG A 24 -6.20 7.05 -6.88
C ARG A 24 -4.70 6.96 -6.63
N ALA A 25 -4.27 6.88 -5.36
CA ALA A 25 -2.86 6.75 -5.02
C ALA A 25 -2.29 5.39 -5.46
N VAL A 26 -3.03 4.31 -5.24
CA VAL A 26 -2.64 2.95 -5.69
C VAL A 26 -2.57 2.87 -7.20
N ASP A 27 -3.58 3.38 -7.91
CA ASP A 27 -3.58 3.41 -9.38
C ASP A 27 -2.41 4.23 -9.92
N SER A 28 -2.12 5.38 -9.28
CA SER A 28 -0.95 6.16 -9.61
C SER A 28 0.32 5.33 -9.46
N VAL A 29 0.52 4.66 -8.32
CA VAL A 29 1.74 3.86 -8.08
C VAL A 29 1.88 2.67 -9.03
N LEU A 30 0.80 1.93 -9.28
CA LEU A 30 0.86 0.74 -10.12
C LEU A 30 1.09 1.04 -11.60
N ASN A 31 0.83 2.26 -12.05
CA ASN A 31 1.09 2.72 -13.41
C ASN A 31 2.58 3.00 -13.70
N GLN A 32 3.48 3.01 -12.71
CA GLN A 32 4.91 3.10 -12.97
C GLN A 32 5.52 1.73 -13.30
N SER A 33 6.31 1.69 -14.37
CA SER A 33 6.98 0.48 -14.87
C SER A 33 8.05 -0.09 -13.93
N ALA A 34 8.68 0.75 -13.09
CA ALA A 34 9.72 0.32 -12.17
C ALA A 34 9.18 -0.28 -10.85
N VAL A 35 7.89 -0.07 -10.53
CA VAL A 35 7.34 -0.58 -9.27
C VAL A 35 7.30 -2.09 -9.32
N HIS A 36 7.71 -2.75 -8.25
CA HIS A 36 7.69 -4.20 -8.11
C HIS A 36 6.63 -4.61 -7.09
N ARG A 37 6.71 -4.09 -5.86
CA ARG A 37 5.73 -4.31 -4.78
C ARG A 37 5.18 -3.02 -4.21
N LEU A 38 3.96 -3.10 -3.69
CA LEU A 38 3.29 -2.02 -2.97
C LEU A 38 2.82 -2.54 -1.61
N TYR A 39 3.24 -1.87 -0.54
CA TYR A 39 2.79 -2.13 0.82
C TYR A 39 1.82 -1.03 1.25
N LEU A 40 0.59 -1.41 1.58
CA LEU A 40 -0.41 -0.51 2.15
C LEU A 40 -0.48 -0.77 3.65
N ILE A 41 -0.15 0.24 4.45
CA ILE A 41 -0.08 0.13 5.90
C ILE A 41 -1.19 0.96 6.51
N ASP A 42 -2.21 0.32 7.07
CA ASP A 42 -3.26 1.00 7.84
C ASP A 42 -2.72 1.38 9.22
N ASP A 43 -2.72 2.68 9.53
CA ASP A 43 -2.26 3.25 10.80
C ASP A 43 -3.43 3.56 11.73
N GLY A 44 -4.33 2.58 11.90
CA GLY A 44 -5.47 2.69 12.81
C GLY A 44 -6.60 3.59 12.29
N SER A 45 -6.95 3.47 11.00
CA SER A 45 -8.07 4.23 10.43
C SER A 45 -9.40 3.90 11.11
N GLN A 46 -10.30 4.89 11.17
CA GLN A 46 -11.66 4.76 11.71
C GLN A 46 -12.74 4.76 10.62
N ASP A 47 -12.36 5.05 9.38
CA ASP A 47 -13.22 4.94 8.20
C ASP A 47 -13.03 3.58 7.49
N ARG A 48 -13.46 3.45 6.24
CA ARG A 48 -13.36 2.18 5.49
C ARG A 48 -11.98 1.94 4.86
N THR A 49 -10.95 2.68 5.23
CA THR A 49 -9.60 2.55 4.66
C THR A 49 -9.06 1.13 4.73
N TRP A 50 -9.13 0.47 5.90
CA TRP A 50 -8.63 -0.89 6.04
C TRP A 50 -9.36 -1.89 5.13
N GLN A 51 -10.69 -1.76 5.05
CA GLN A 51 -11.52 -2.61 4.18
C GLN A 51 -11.14 -2.41 2.71
N LEU A 52 -10.89 -1.16 2.30
CA LEU A 52 -10.43 -0.84 0.94
C LEU A 52 -9.02 -1.39 0.67
N ILE A 53 -8.09 -1.30 1.63
CA ILE A 53 -6.75 -1.90 1.53
C ILE A 53 -6.86 -3.41 1.26
N GLN A 54 -7.69 -4.11 2.02
CA GLN A 54 -7.90 -5.56 1.84
C GLN A 54 -8.45 -5.89 0.45
N GLN A 55 -9.43 -5.12 -0.05
CA GLN A 55 -9.99 -5.30 -1.39
C GLN A 55 -8.94 -5.08 -2.48
N LEU A 56 -8.08 -4.08 -2.33
CA LEU A 56 -6.99 -3.79 -3.26
C LEU A 56 -5.96 -4.93 -3.27
N ALA A 57 -5.55 -5.40 -2.09
CA ALA A 57 -4.62 -6.53 -1.96
C ALA A 57 -5.16 -7.82 -2.60
N ALA A 58 -6.45 -8.11 -2.44
CA ALA A 58 -7.08 -9.28 -3.07
C ALA A 58 -7.11 -9.22 -4.60
N ARG A 59 -7.08 -8.02 -5.20
CA ARG A 59 -7.12 -7.82 -6.66
C ARG A 59 -5.74 -7.91 -7.31
N SER A 60 -4.65 -7.81 -6.55
CA SER A 60 -3.30 -7.74 -7.12
C SER A 60 -2.27 -8.41 -6.20
N GLY A 61 -1.60 -9.45 -6.72
CA GLY A 61 -0.51 -10.13 -6.01
C GLY A 61 0.74 -9.27 -5.78
N ARG A 62 0.77 -8.04 -6.29
CA ARG A 62 1.84 -7.05 -6.03
C ARG A 62 1.57 -6.19 -4.80
N ILE A 63 0.36 -6.25 -4.25
CA ILE A 63 -0.05 -5.44 -3.10
C ILE A 63 -0.03 -6.31 -1.83
N SER A 64 0.66 -5.84 -0.81
CA SER A 64 0.65 -6.40 0.54
C SER A 64 -0.09 -5.46 1.49
N ALA A 65 -1.02 -6.00 2.28
CA ALA A 65 -1.79 -5.26 3.28
C ALA A 65 -1.23 -5.53 4.68
N LEU A 66 -0.95 -4.47 5.44
CA LEU A 66 -0.60 -4.54 6.86
C LEU A 66 -1.51 -3.61 7.65
N GLN A 67 -1.95 -4.04 8.82
CA GLN A 67 -2.64 -3.19 9.78
C GLN A 67 -1.79 -3.05 11.03
N MET A 68 -1.48 -1.82 11.41
CA MET A 68 -0.83 -1.52 12.67
C MET A 68 -1.83 -1.74 13.80
N THR A 69 -1.58 -2.76 14.61
CA THR A 69 -2.26 -2.94 15.88
C THR A 69 -1.44 -2.24 16.95
N LEU A 70 -2.05 -1.30 17.67
CA LEU A 70 -1.46 -0.78 18.90
C LEU A 70 -1.48 -1.88 19.95
N THR A 71 -0.43 -2.71 20.00
CA THR A 71 -0.16 -3.49 21.20
C THR A 71 0.32 -2.51 22.26
N LYS A 72 -0.58 -2.10 23.17
CA LYS A 72 -0.17 -1.54 24.45
C LYS A 72 0.49 -2.68 25.26
N THR A 73 1.70 -3.08 24.92
CA THR A 73 2.58 -3.72 25.90
C THR A 73 3.24 -2.59 26.68
N LYS A 74 2.51 -2.12 27.69
CA LYS A 74 3.08 -1.30 28.75
C LYS A 74 3.23 -2.22 29.98
N PRO A 75 4.44 -2.42 30.54
CA PRO A 75 4.55 -2.66 31.97
C PRO A 75 4.17 -1.40 32.76
#